data_AF-A0A920HWZ9-F1
#
_entry.id   AF-A0A920HWZ9-F1
#
_cell.length_a   1.000
_cell.length_b   1.000
_cell.length_c   1.000
_cell.angle_alpha   90.00
_cell.angle_beta   90.00
_cell.angle_gamma   90.00
#
_symmetry.space_group_name_H-M   'P 1'
#
loop_
_entity.id
_entity.type
_entity.pdbx_description
1 polymer ?
#
loop_
_entity_poly.entity_id
_entity_poly.type
_entity_poly.pdbx_seq_one_letter_code
_entity_poly.pdbx_strand_id
1 'polypeptide(L)'
;MVGVALGGIDMWLRDLVLIYHLQCPTKARSSNIAKKSASKKIEYPKPDGVYSFDRLSSVYLSSTNHEEDQPVHLNVSDFGLQTTSEYHDYGGPSANYCPAGVYEWILEGEI
;
A
#
# COMPACT_ATOMS: atom_id res chain seq x y z
N MET A 1 5.49 -18.88 -12.66
CA MET A 1 6.85 -19.27 -13.10
C MET A 1 7.30 -18.61 -14.41
N VAL A 2 6.39 -18.21 -15.30
CA VAL A 2 6.72 -17.51 -16.56
C VAL A 2 7.59 -16.26 -16.34
N GLY A 3 7.26 -15.41 -15.35
CA GLY A 3 8.05 -14.21 -15.04
C GLY A 3 9.48 -14.52 -14.58
N VAL A 4 9.68 -15.60 -13.83
CA VAL A 4 11.02 -16.04 -13.39
C VAL A 4 11.83 -16.55 -14.58
N ALA A 5 11.21 -17.33 -15.46
CA ALA A 5 11.86 -17.82 -16.68
C ALA A 5 12.23 -16.68 -17.64
N LEU A 6 11.32 -15.75 -17.90
CA LEU A 6 11.58 -14.56 -18.73
C LEU A 6 12.65 -13.66 -18.12
N GLY A 7 12.63 -13.45 -16.80
CA GLY A 7 13.65 -12.69 -16.08
C GLY A 7 15.02 -13.35 -16.13
N GLY A 8 15.08 -14.68 -16.02
CA GLY A 8 16.32 -15.43 -16.22
C GLY A 8 16.87 -15.25 -17.63
N ILE A 9 16.03 -15.43 -18.66
CA ILE A 9 16.43 -15.25 -20.07
C ILE A 9 16.91 -13.83 -20.35
N ASP A 10 16.19 -12.80 -19.88
CA ASP A 10 16.60 -11.39 -20.02
C ASP A 10 17.95 -11.11 -19.35
N MET A 11 18.18 -11.64 -18.14
CA MET A 11 19.47 -11.53 -17.44
C MET A 11 20.61 -12.14 -18.26
N TRP A 12 20.44 -13.37 -18.76
CA TRP A 12 21.47 -14.06 -19.55
C TRP A 12 21.73 -13.39 -20.91
N LEU A 13 20.70 -12.86 -21.57
CA LEU A 13 20.84 -12.17 -22.86
C LEU A 13 21.45 -10.75 -22.74
N ARG A 14 21.31 -10.10 -21.58
CA ARG A 14 22.00 -8.84 -21.27
C ARG A 14 23.50 -9.03 -21.09
N ASP A 15 23.91 -10.11 -20.45
CA ASP A 15 25.32 -10.44 -20.21
C ASP A 15 26.07 -10.78 -21.52
N LEU A 16 25.35 -11.32 -22.52
CA LEU A 16 25.87 -11.64 -23.85
C LEU A 16 25.76 -10.49 -24.88
N VAL A 17 25.54 -9.25 -24.42
CA VAL A 17 25.55 -8.01 -25.23
C VAL A 17 24.60 -8.04 -26.43
N LEU A 18 23.36 -8.56 -26.28
CA LEU A 18 22.45 -8.65 -27.42
C LEU A 18 21.11 -7.93 -27.34
N ILE A 19 20.66 -7.39 -26.21
CA ILE A 19 19.39 -6.64 -26.19
C ILE A 19 19.43 -5.45 -25.22
N TYR A 20 19.49 -4.25 -25.77
CA TYR A 20 19.17 -3.01 -25.06
C TYR A 20 17.64 -2.80 -25.13
N HIS A 21 17.00 -2.73 -23.96
CA HIS A 21 15.71 -2.06 -23.71
C HIS A 21 14.39 -2.79 -24.05
N LEU A 22 14.02 -3.77 -23.22
CA LEU A 22 12.61 -4.07 -22.92
C LEU A 22 12.19 -3.29 -21.66
N GLN A 23 12.05 -1.96 -21.76
CA GLN A 23 11.41 -1.20 -20.70
C GLN A 23 9.90 -1.31 -20.88
N CYS A 24 9.21 -1.92 -19.91
CA CYS A 24 7.75 -1.96 -19.90
C CYS A 24 7.22 -0.54 -19.60
N PRO A 25 6.20 -0.03 -20.33
CA PRO A 25 5.62 1.27 -20.04
C PRO A 25 5.02 1.30 -18.62
N THR A 26 5.49 2.22 -17.80
CA THR A 26 5.06 2.39 -16.42
C THR A 26 3.76 3.20 -16.39
N LYS A 27 2.63 2.52 -16.24
CA LYS A 27 1.38 3.19 -15.84
C LYS A 27 1.46 3.59 -14.37
N ALA A 28 0.78 4.67 -14.01
CA ALA A 28 0.63 5.07 -12.61
C ALA A 28 0.06 3.91 -11.79
N ARG A 29 0.71 3.56 -10.67
CA ARG A 29 0.27 2.42 -9.84
C ARG A 29 -1.13 2.65 -9.25
N SER A 30 -1.53 3.91 -9.07
CA SER A 30 -2.88 4.28 -8.61
C SER A 30 -3.99 3.80 -9.52
N SER A 31 -3.75 3.65 -10.84
CA SER A 31 -4.77 3.16 -11.77
C SER A 31 -4.98 1.64 -11.73
N ASN A 32 -4.16 0.91 -10.96
CA ASN A 32 -4.17 -0.56 -10.94
C ASN A 32 -4.91 -1.12 -9.70
N ILE A 33 -5.78 -0.34 -9.07
CA ILE A 33 -6.62 -0.78 -7.96
C ILE A 33 -8.01 -1.17 -8.47
N ALA A 34 -8.50 -2.34 -8.04
CA ALA A 34 -9.86 -2.78 -8.34
C ALA A 34 -10.84 -2.18 -7.33
N LYS A 35 -12.09 -1.91 -7.77
CA LYS A 35 -13.16 -1.48 -6.87
C LYS A 35 -13.44 -2.53 -5.80
N LYS A 36 -13.95 -2.09 -4.65
CA LYS A 36 -14.33 -2.97 -3.53
C LYS A 36 -15.35 -4.03 -3.95
N SER A 37 -16.33 -3.67 -4.78
CA SER A 37 -17.34 -4.59 -5.29
C SER A 37 -16.80 -5.71 -6.19
N ALA A 38 -15.65 -5.48 -6.83
CA ALA A 38 -15.00 -6.45 -7.71
C ALA A 38 -13.90 -7.26 -6.99
N SER A 39 -13.69 -7.02 -5.68
CA SER A 39 -12.59 -7.59 -4.90
C SER A 39 -13.13 -8.41 -3.74
N LYS A 40 -12.49 -9.54 -3.43
CA LYS A 40 -12.81 -10.33 -2.23
C LYS A 40 -12.05 -9.78 -1.03
N LYS A 41 -12.75 -9.59 0.10
CA LYS A 41 -12.11 -9.22 1.37
C LYS A 41 -11.13 -10.31 1.80
N ILE A 42 -9.90 -9.91 2.15
CA ILE A 42 -8.89 -10.80 2.71
C ILE A 42 -9.03 -10.76 4.23
N GLU A 43 -9.15 -11.92 4.86
CA GLU A 43 -9.14 -12.06 6.32
C GLU A 43 -7.71 -12.38 6.76
N TYR A 44 -7.07 -11.40 7.38
CA TYR A 44 -5.76 -11.60 7.97
C TYR A 44 -5.91 -12.20 9.38
N PRO A 45 -5.11 -13.22 9.74
CA PRO A 45 -5.10 -13.73 11.12
C PRO A 45 -4.63 -12.64 12.08
N LYS A 46 -5.10 -12.70 13.32
CA LYS A 46 -4.61 -11.82 14.39
C LYS A 46 -3.13 -12.11 14.67
N PRO A 47 -2.33 -11.08 15.01
CA PRO A 47 -0.94 -11.28 15.37
C PRO A 47 -0.79 -12.15 16.62
N ASP A 48 0.22 -13.02 16.62
CA ASP A 48 0.53 -13.99 17.68
C ASP A 48 1.51 -13.46 18.75
N GLY A 49 2.14 -12.32 18.51
CA GLY A 49 3.11 -11.69 19.41
C GLY A 49 4.48 -12.37 19.45
N VAL A 50 4.74 -13.37 18.59
CA VAL A 50 6.03 -14.09 18.54
C VAL A 50 6.65 -13.97 17.15
N TYR A 51 5.89 -14.32 16.10
CA TYR A 51 6.34 -14.22 14.71
C TYR A 51 5.65 -13.06 13.98
N SER A 52 4.47 -12.68 14.45
CA SER A 52 3.61 -11.65 13.88
C SER A 52 3.17 -10.69 14.98
N PHE A 53 3.25 -9.39 14.70
CA PHE A 53 3.01 -8.34 15.67
C PHE A 53 1.93 -7.41 15.16
N ASP A 54 1.28 -6.70 16.07
CA ASP A 54 0.39 -5.62 15.69
C ASP A 54 1.19 -4.43 15.11
N ARG A 55 0.46 -3.56 14.40
CA ARG A 55 1.04 -2.41 13.72
C ARG A 55 1.63 -1.39 14.69
N LEU A 56 1.01 -1.16 15.84
CA LEU A 56 1.45 -0.14 16.80
C LEU A 56 2.76 -0.54 17.48
N SER A 57 2.89 -1.81 17.87
CA SER A 57 4.16 -2.38 18.37
C SER A 57 5.28 -2.23 17.34
N SER A 58 4.98 -2.41 16.05
CA SER A 58 5.96 -2.25 14.98
C SER A 58 6.41 -0.79 14.82
N VAL A 59 5.48 0.17 14.91
CA VAL A 59 5.78 1.61 14.87
C VAL A 59 6.60 2.04 16.09
N TYR A 60 6.24 1.55 17.28
CA TYR A 60 7.00 1.82 18.51
C TYR A 60 8.47 1.41 18.36
N LEU A 61 8.74 0.21 17.84
CA LEU A 61 10.11 -0.28 17.63
C LEU A 61 10.88 0.51 16.57
N SER A 62 10.20 1.14 15.61
CA SER A 62 10.86 1.98 14.61
C SER A 62 11.44 3.27 15.20
N SER A 63 11.10 3.61 16.45
CA SER A 63 11.51 4.86 17.12
C SER A 63 11.16 6.12 16.30
N THR A 64 10.13 6.04 15.47
CA THR A 64 9.65 7.18 14.68
C THR A 64 8.85 8.12 15.57
N ASN A 65 9.21 9.39 15.59
CA ASN A 65 8.51 10.42 16.35
C ASN A 65 8.57 11.77 15.63
N HIS A 66 7.57 12.60 15.88
CA HIS A 66 7.49 13.99 15.43
C HIS A 66 7.13 14.85 16.65
N GLU A 67 7.47 16.13 16.64
CA GLU A 67 6.95 17.05 17.65
C GLU A 67 5.44 17.25 17.44
N GLU A 68 4.67 17.25 18.52
CA GLU A 68 3.20 17.29 18.45
C GLU A 68 2.66 18.60 17.85
N ASP A 69 3.38 19.71 18.04
CA ASP A 69 2.99 21.05 17.57
C ASP A 69 3.44 21.37 16.13
N GLN A 70 3.95 20.38 15.39
CA GLN A 70 4.30 20.57 13.98
C GLN A 70 3.07 20.42 13.08
N PRO A 71 2.98 21.22 11.99
CA PRO A 71 1.90 21.07 11.03
C PRO A 71 1.92 19.69 10.36
N VAL A 72 0.74 19.13 10.12
CA VAL A 72 0.58 17.83 9.45
C VAL A 72 1.19 17.90 8.04
N HIS A 73 2.16 17.03 7.77
CA HIS A 73 2.85 16.98 6.48
C HIS A 73 2.09 16.18 5.41
N LEU A 74 1.07 15.42 5.80
CA LEU A 74 0.18 14.67 4.92
C LEU A 74 -1.05 15.52 4.58
N ASN A 75 -0.94 16.28 3.49
CA ASN A 75 -1.99 17.19 3.06
C ASN A 75 -3.01 16.48 2.16
N VAL A 76 -4.29 16.55 2.54
CA VAL A 76 -5.40 16.07 1.73
C VAL A 76 -5.87 17.20 0.82
N SER A 77 -5.77 17.01 -0.50
CA SER A 77 -6.20 18.03 -1.46
C SER A 77 -7.72 18.18 -1.55
N ASP A 78 -8.46 17.08 -1.41
CA ASP A 78 -9.92 17.05 -1.52
C ASP A 78 -10.51 16.01 -0.55
N PHE A 79 -11.16 16.50 0.50
CA PHE A 79 -11.83 15.66 1.50
C PHE A 79 -13.10 14.99 0.96
N GLY A 80 -13.81 15.61 0.01
CA GLY A 80 -14.98 15.03 -0.62
C GLY A 80 -14.61 13.80 -1.46
N LEU A 81 -13.48 13.86 -2.17
CA LEU A 81 -12.96 12.73 -2.95
C LEU A 81 -12.54 11.55 -2.06
N GLN A 82 -11.99 11.82 -0.87
CA GLN A 82 -11.63 10.77 0.09
C GLN A 82 -12.88 9.97 0.50
N THR A 83 -13.97 10.66 0.86
CA THR A 83 -15.21 9.96 1.23
C THR A 83 -15.85 9.27 0.02
N THR A 84 -16.07 10.00 -1.08
CA THR A 84 -16.84 9.52 -2.24
C THR A 84 -16.15 8.43 -3.05
N SER A 85 -14.82 8.47 -3.16
CA SER A 85 -14.08 7.50 -3.96
C SER A 85 -13.22 6.58 -3.12
N GLU A 86 -12.30 7.11 -2.30
CA GLU A 86 -11.35 6.29 -1.54
C GLU A 86 -12.10 5.32 -0.61
N TYR A 87 -13.08 5.83 0.15
CA TYR A 87 -13.86 5.01 1.07
C TYR A 87 -14.99 4.26 0.37
N HIS A 88 -15.89 4.96 -0.34
CA HIS A 88 -17.09 4.32 -0.90
C HIS A 88 -16.80 3.36 -2.07
N ASP A 89 -15.94 3.73 -3.04
CA ASP A 89 -15.64 2.88 -4.20
C ASP A 89 -14.57 1.82 -3.90
N TYR A 90 -13.54 2.19 -3.13
CA TYR A 90 -12.35 1.36 -2.92
C TYR A 90 -12.23 0.78 -1.49
N GLY A 91 -13.05 1.22 -0.55
CA GLY A 91 -13.14 0.63 0.78
C GLY A 91 -12.06 1.04 1.75
N GLY A 92 -11.46 2.22 1.61
CA GLY A 92 -10.46 2.69 2.56
C GLY A 92 -9.07 2.07 2.40
N PRO A 93 -8.48 1.96 1.18
CA PRO A 93 -7.15 1.36 1.03
C PRO A 93 -6.06 2.06 1.84
N SER A 94 -6.18 3.35 2.17
CA SER A 94 -5.23 4.11 3.01
C SER A 94 -4.97 3.49 4.37
N ALA A 95 -6.00 2.94 5.00
CA ALA A 95 -5.89 2.25 6.28
C ALA A 95 -5.09 0.94 6.18
N ASN A 96 -4.96 0.36 4.99
CA ASN A 96 -4.32 -0.94 4.76
C ASN A 96 -2.89 -0.82 4.18
N TYR A 97 -2.66 0.07 3.21
CA TYR A 97 -1.33 0.23 2.63
C TYR A 97 -0.38 1.04 3.54
N CYS A 98 -0.92 1.82 4.48
CA CYS A 98 -0.10 2.61 5.39
C CYS A 98 0.54 1.71 6.45
N PRO A 99 1.89 1.57 6.45
CA PRO A 99 2.57 0.69 7.40
C PRO A 99 2.56 1.24 8.83
N ALA A 100 2.38 2.55 9.00
CA ALA A 100 2.38 3.23 10.30
C ALA A 100 0.98 3.47 10.87
N GLY A 101 -0.08 3.20 10.10
CA GLY A 101 -1.45 3.40 10.58
C GLY A 101 -1.86 4.85 10.79
N VAL A 102 -1.33 5.77 10.00
CA VAL A 102 -1.61 7.20 10.10
C VAL A 102 -3.04 7.56 9.65
N TYR A 103 -3.59 6.81 8.69
CA TYR A 103 -4.93 7.02 8.17
C TYR A 103 -5.93 6.06 8.80
N GLU A 104 -7.02 6.60 9.33
CA GLU A 104 -8.13 5.85 9.92
C GLU A 104 -9.46 6.47 9.51
N TRP A 105 -10.44 5.61 9.20
CA TRP A 105 -11.80 6.02 8.87
C TRP A 105 -12.67 5.89 10.11
N ILE A 106 -13.10 7.02 10.66
CA ILE A 106 -13.99 7.07 11.83
C ILE A 106 -15.43 7.13 11.32
N LEU A 107 -16.25 6.15 11.70
CA LEU A 107 -17.67 6.10 11.36
C LEU A 107 -18.51 6.70 12.49
N GLU A 108 -19.57 7.42 12.12
CA GLU A 108 -20.45 8.08 13.07
C GLU A 108 -21.19 7.02 13.92
N GLY A 109 -20.84 6.93 15.22
CA GLY A 109 -21.40 5.96 16.18
C GLY A 109 -20.41 4.98 16.81
N GLU A 110 -19.10 5.07 16.53
CA GLU A 110 -18.05 4.17 17.03
C GLU A 110 -17.12 4.79 18.09
N ILE A 111 -17.64 5.71 18.93
CA ILE A 111 -16.91 6.29 20.08
C ILE A 111 -17.55 5.82 21.39
#